data_AF-A0A4Z0NE48-F1
#
_entry.id   AF-A0A4Z0NE48-F1
#
_cell.length_a   1.000
_cell.length_b   1.000
_cell.length_c   1.000
_cell.angle_alpha   90.00
_cell.angle_beta   90.00
_cell.angle_gamma   90.00
#
_symmetry.space_group_name_H-M   'P 1'
#
loop_
_entity.id
_entity.type
_entity.pdbx_description
1 polymer ?
#
loop_
_entity_poly.entity_id
_entity_poly.type
_entity_poly.pdbx_seq_one_letter_code
_entity_poly.pdbx_strand_id
1 'polypeptide(L)'
;MSGGHGAVDASNKKVALLISILALFLALGETLAKSAQTDALGANVEAANQWAYFQARTIRATVLKTAGEQVALEPGAPPEAVKKQVEDWAKTIARWESDPASGDGRKELAAKAKAAEAKRDLSLARYHHYELGSAAFQIGIVLASAQVITGIAALAFAGGALGVAGIAMLAVGLFAPHAIHLF
;
A
#
# COMPACT_ATOMS: atom_id res chain seq x y z
N MET A 1 20.61 43.84 -40.65
CA MET A 1 21.34 42.61 -41.00
C MET A 1 22.16 42.24 -39.78
N SER A 2 22.08 41.09 -39.13
CA SER A 2 21.45 39.80 -39.40
C SER A 2 20.92 39.23 -38.07
N GLY A 3 19.66 38.80 -38.03
CA GLY A 3 19.19 37.91 -36.98
C GLY A 3 19.88 36.57 -37.14
N GLY A 4 20.81 36.26 -36.23
CA GLY A 4 21.42 34.94 -36.14
C GLY A 4 20.35 33.95 -35.69
N HIS A 5 19.67 33.32 -36.65
CA HIS A 5 18.98 32.07 -36.39
C HIS A 5 20.04 31.03 -36.02
N GLY A 6 20.30 30.88 -34.73
CA GLY A 6 21.04 29.76 -34.20
C GLY A 6 20.36 28.48 -34.67
N ALA A 7 20.97 27.81 -35.64
CA ALA A 7 20.51 26.52 -36.11
C ALA A 7 20.60 25.56 -34.91
N VAL A 8 19.48 25.37 -34.23
CA VAL A 8 19.35 24.32 -33.21
C VAL A 8 19.56 23.02 -33.96
N ASP A 9 20.73 22.43 -33.75
CA ASP A 9 21.19 21.23 -34.44
C ASP A 9 20.09 20.15 -34.34
N ALA A 10 19.82 19.45 -35.45
CA ALA A 10 18.71 18.49 -35.53
C ALA A 10 18.83 17.38 -34.48
N SER A 11 20.07 17.08 -34.03
CA SER A 11 20.35 16.17 -32.92
C SER A 11 19.77 16.66 -31.58
N ASN A 12 19.94 17.95 -31.25
CA ASN A 12 19.47 18.52 -29.99
C ASN A 12 17.94 18.54 -29.91
N LYS A 13 17.25 18.71 -31.06
CA LYS A 13 15.78 18.61 -31.12
C LYS A 13 15.28 17.19 -30.79
N LYS A 14 15.98 16.15 -31.25
CA LYS A 14 15.62 14.75 -30.95
C LYS A 14 15.80 14.43 -29.47
N VAL A 15 16.84 14.97 -28.85
CA VAL A 15 17.13 14.73 -27.43
C VAL A 15 16.19 15.52 -26.53
N ALA A 16 15.84 16.75 -26.91
CA ALA A 16 14.78 17.51 -26.24
C ALA A 16 13.45 16.74 -26.26
N LEU A 17 13.08 16.15 -27.41
CA LEU A 17 11.90 15.29 -27.50
C LEU A 17 11.99 14.06 -26.58
N LEU A 18 13.15 13.40 -26.51
CA LEU A 18 13.38 12.29 -25.58
C LEU A 18 13.13 12.73 -24.14
N ILE A 19 13.71 13.86 -23.71
CA ILE A 19 13.51 14.41 -22.36
C ILE A 19 12.02 14.65 -22.09
N SER A 20 11.29 15.25 -23.03
CA SER A 20 9.85 15.49 -22.88
C SER A 20 9.05 14.20 -22.73
N ILE A 21 9.39 13.14 -23.47
CA ILE A 21 8.74 11.83 -23.36
C ILE A 21 9.04 11.20 -22.00
N LEU A 22 10.31 11.21 -21.56
CA LEU A 22 10.68 10.68 -20.24
C LEU A 22 9.98 11.43 -19.11
N ALA A 23 9.87 12.77 -19.21
CA ALA A 23 9.19 13.60 -18.23
C ALA A 23 7.68 13.30 -18.17
N LEU A 24 7.04 13.02 -19.31
CA LEU A 24 5.64 12.59 -19.33
C LEU A 24 5.45 11.28 -18.57
N PHE A 25 6.30 10.28 -18.81
CA PHE A 25 6.22 9.01 -18.10
C PHE A 25 6.60 9.13 -16.62
N LEU A 26 7.54 10.00 -16.27
CA LEU A 26 7.85 10.33 -14.89
C LEU A 26 6.62 10.86 -14.14
N ALA A 27 5.91 11.84 -14.73
CA ALA A 27 4.71 12.40 -14.12
C ALA A 27 3.62 11.34 -13.90
N LEU A 28 3.46 10.40 -14.85
CA LEU A 28 2.55 9.27 -14.71
C LEU A 28 3.01 8.31 -13.60
N GLY A 29 4.29 7.94 -13.58
CA GLY A 29 4.89 7.08 -12.56
C GLY A 29 4.73 7.64 -11.15
N GLU A 30 5.04 8.92 -10.93
CA GLU A 30 4.89 9.59 -9.64
C GLU A 30 3.42 9.68 -9.20
N THR A 31 2.50 9.92 -10.14
CA THR A 31 1.06 9.93 -9.85
C THR A 31 0.56 8.55 -9.41
N LEU A 32 0.98 7.50 -10.14
CA LEU A 32 0.64 6.11 -9.80
C LEU A 32 1.26 5.68 -8.47
N ALA A 33 2.53 6.04 -8.22
CA ALA A 33 3.22 5.78 -6.96
C ALA A 33 2.46 6.42 -5.80
N LYS A 34 2.16 7.72 -5.88
CA LYS A 34 1.43 8.45 -4.83
C LYS A 34 0.03 7.88 -4.58
N SER A 35 -0.68 7.48 -5.63
CA SER A 35 -1.97 6.79 -5.49
C SER A 35 -1.80 5.45 -4.75
N ALA A 36 -0.86 4.61 -5.17
CA ALA A 36 -0.61 3.31 -4.55
C ALA A 36 -0.17 3.45 -3.08
N GLN A 37 0.65 4.46 -2.77
CA GLN A 37 1.05 4.79 -1.40
C GLN A 37 -0.16 5.19 -0.54
N THR A 38 -1.06 6.01 -1.08
CA THR A 38 -2.29 6.44 -0.40
C THR A 38 -3.21 5.24 -0.13
N ASP A 39 -3.37 4.34 -1.10
CA ASP A 39 -4.14 3.11 -0.94
C ASP A 39 -3.53 2.18 0.10
N ALA A 40 -2.20 2.04 0.11
CA ALA A 40 -1.48 1.25 1.10
C ALA A 40 -1.67 1.81 2.52
N LEU A 41 -1.55 3.14 2.69
CA LEU A 41 -1.77 3.79 3.98
C LEU A 41 -3.21 3.62 4.45
N GLY A 42 -4.19 3.84 3.57
CA GLY A 42 -5.61 3.64 3.89
C GLY A 42 -5.91 2.19 4.30
N ALA A 43 -5.39 1.21 3.56
CA ALA A 43 -5.54 -0.20 3.91
C ALA A 43 -4.82 -0.58 5.21
N ASN A 44 -3.66 0.03 5.51
CA ASN A 44 -2.97 -0.16 6.79
C ASN A 44 -3.79 0.38 7.97
N VAL A 45 -4.36 1.58 7.84
CA VAL A 45 -5.25 2.16 8.85
C VAL A 45 -6.49 1.27 9.06
N GLU A 46 -7.08 0.77 7.98
CA GLU A 46 -8.22 -0.15 8.06
C GLU A 46 -7.83 -1.44 8.81
N ALA A 47 -6.72 -2.08 8.44
CA ALA A 47 -6.22 -3.27 9.13
C ALA A 47 -5.98 -3.00 10.63
N ALA A 48 -5.36 -1.87 10.97
CA ALA A 48 -5.11 -1.47 12.35
C ALA A 48 -6.41 -1.28 13.14
N ASN A 49 -7.43 -0.65 12.55
CA ASN A 49 -8.74 -0.47 13.16
C ASN A 49 -9.43 -1.82 13.43
N GLN A 50 -9.41 -2.74 12.46
CA GLN A 50 -10.00 -4.07 12.61
C GLN A 50 -9.29 -4.88 13.69
N TRP A 51 -7.95 -4.83 13.75
CA TRP A 51 -7.18 -5.46 14.82
C TRP A 51 -7.42 -4.83 16.19
N ALA A 52 -7.56 -3.51 16.27
CA ALA A 52 -7.90 -2.83 17.51
C ALA A 52 -9.28 -3.27 18.02
N TYR A 53 -10.27 -3.43 17.12
CA TYR A 53 -11.59 -3.90 17.51
C TYR A 53 -11.59 -5.37 17.94
N PHE A 54 -10.82 -6.23 17.26
CA PHE A 54 -10.58 -7.62 17.68
C PHE A 54 -9.97 -7.68 19.08
N GLN A 55 -8.97 -6.85 19.37
CA GLN A 55 -8.33 -6.78 20.69
C GLN A 55 -9.32 -6.30 21.75
N ALA A 56 -10.12 -5.27 21.45
CA ALA A 56 -11.15 -4.77 22.36
C ALA A 56 -12.18 -5.86 22.71
N ARG A 57 -12.64 -6.64 21.71
CA ARG A 57 -13.52 -7.80 21.94
C ARG A 57 -12.87 -8.86 22.81
N THR A 58 -11.59 -9.15 22.56
CA THR A 58 -10.80 -10.11 23.36
C THR A 58 -10.73 -9.68 24.82
N ILE A 59 -10.40 -8.42 25.08
CA ILE A 59 -10.31 -7.86 26.44
C ILE A 59 -11.67 -7.92 27.14
N ARG A 60 -12.76 -7.49 26.46
CA ARG A 60 -14.12 -7.54 27.03
C ARG A 60 -14.54 -8.97 27.35
N ALA A 61 -14.21 -9.93 26.48
CA ALA A 61 -14.50 -11.34 26.72
C ALA A 61 -13.75 -11.88 27.95
N THR A 62 -12.47 -11.55 28.09
CA THR A 62 -11.67 -11.92 29.27
C THR A 62 -12.25 -11.33 30.55
N VAL A 63 -12.63 -10.05 30.54
CA VAL A 63 -13.26 -9.39 31.71
C VAL A 63 -14.56 -10.08 32.09
N LEU A 64 -15.46 -10.36 31.14
CA LEU A 64 -16.72 -11.08 31.42
C LEU A 64 -16.47 -12.49 31.94
N LYS A 65 -15.49 -13.19 31.40
CA LYS A 65 -15.12 -14.54 31.85
C LYS A 65 -14.64 -14.51 33.31
N THR A 66 -13.70 -13.62 33.63
CA THR A 66 -13.20 -13.45 34.99
C THR A 66 -14.29 -13.02 35.97
N ALA A 67 -15.20 -12.12 35.56
CA ALA A 67 -16.35 -11.75 36.38
C ALA A 67 -17.29 -12.94 36.66
N GLY A 68 -17.51 -13.81 35.67
CA GLY A 68 -18.28 -15.05 35.83
C GLY A 68 -17.64 -16.01 36.83
N GLU A 69 -16.32 -16.17 36.77
CA GLU A 69 -15.55 -16.99 37.71
C GLU A 69 -15.60 -16.41 39.14
N GLN A 70 -15.54 -15.08 39.29
CA GLN A 70 -15.63 -14.40 40.58
C GLN A 70 -16.99 -14.55 41.24
N VAL A 71 -18.09 -14.31 40.50
CA VAL A 71 -19.44 -14.38 41.07
C VAL A 71 -19.83 -15.82 41.46
N ALA A 72 -19.25 -16.82 40.78
CA ALA A 72 -19.42 -18.23 41.13
C ALA A 72 -18.75 -18.62 42.45
N LEU A 73 -17.76 -17.84 42.92
CA LEU A 73 -17.05 -18.04 44.18
C LEU A 73 -17.60 -17.18 45.32
N GLU A 74 -18.59 -16.32 45.06
CA GLU A 74 -19.08 -15.34 46.02
C GLU A 74 -19.97 -15.98 47.11
N PRO A 75 -19.60 -15.88 48.40
CA PRO A 75 -20.36 -16.49 49.49
C PRO A 75 -21.75 -15.84 49.65
N GLY A 76 -22.80 -16.65 49.74
CA GLY A 76 -24.16 -16.17 50.02
C GLY A 76 -24.95 -15.68 48.80
N ALA A 77 -24.38 -15.75 47.58
CA ALA A 77 -25.10 -15.41 46.36
C ALA A 77 -26.21 -16.44 46.04
N PRO A 78 -27.39 -16.02 45.55
CA PRO A 78 -28.46 -16.96 45.17
C PRO A 78 -28.03 -17.87 44.01
N PRO A 79 -28.00 -19.21 44.18
CA PRO A 79 -27.39 -20.12 43.19
C PRO A 79 -28.02 -20.04 41.79
N GLU A 80 -29.34 -19.91 41.71
CA GLU A 80 -30.05 -19.83 40.42
C GLU A 80 -29.81 -18.49 39.69
N ALA A 81 -29.68 -17.38 40.43
CA ALA A 81 -29.36 -16.08 39.85
C ALA A 81 -27.93 -16.06 39.29
N VAL A 82 -26.98 -16.64 40.02
CA VAL A 82 -25.57 -16.78 39.60
C VAL A 82 -25.46 -17.63 38.33
N LYS A 83 -26.09 -18.81 38.29
CA LYS A 83 -26.08 -19.68 37.11
C LYS A 83 -26.60 -18.95 35.87
N LYS A 84 -27.76 -18.30 35.98
CA LYS A 84 -28.35 -17.55 34.87
C LYS A 84 -27.41 -16.45 34.36
N GLN A 85 -26.82 -15.68 35.26
CA GLN A 85 -25.89 -14.60 34.90
C GLN A 85 -24.67 -15.13 34.15
N VAL A 86 -24.07 -16.23 34.64
CA VAL A 86 -22.91 -16.88 34.01
C VAL A 86 -23.27 -17.41 32.62
N GLU A 87 -24.43 -18.04 32.46
CA GLU A 87 -24.91 -18.52 31.16
C GLU A 87 -25.12 -17.38 30.16
N ASP A 88 -25.71 -16.26 30.59
CA ASP A 88 -25.97 -15.11 29.72
C ASP A 88 -24.66 -14.40 29.30
N TRP A 89 -23.67 -14.34 30.20
CA TRP A 89 -22.31 -13.90 29.86
C TRP A 89 -21.61 -14.87 28.90
N ALA A 90 -21.75 -16.18 29.11
CA ALA A 90 -21.18 -17.19 28.20
C ALA A 90 -21.75 -17.06 26.77
N LYS A 91 -23.07 -16.85 26.64
CA LYS A 91 -23.72 -16.56 25.35
C LYS A 91 -23.19 -15.27 24.72
N THR A 92 -22.98 -14.24 25.53
CA THR A 92 -22.42 -12.96 25.06
C THR A 92 -20.99 -13.12 24.54
N ILE A 93 -20.14 -13.86 25.25
CA ILE A 93 -18.78 -14.19 24.83
C ILE A 93 -18.80 -14.99 23.53
N ALA A 94 -19.66 -16.00 23.42
CA ALA A 94 -19.80 -16.81 22.22
C ALA A 94 -20.18 -15.97 20.99
N ARG A 95 -21.11 -15.01 21.14
CA ARG A 95 -21.45 -14.05 20.08
C ARG A 95 -20.27 -13.13 19.73
N TRP A 96 -19.48 -12.68 20.70
CA TRP A 96 -18.30 -11.87 20.39
C TRP A 96 -17.18 -12.66 19.70
N GLU A 97 -17.13 -13.98 19.89
CA GLU A 97 -16.20 -14.84 19.19
C GLU A 97 -16.57 -15.00 17.71
N SER A 98 -17.86 -15.14 17.41
CA SER A 98 -18.37 -15.14 16.03
C SER A 98 -19.77 -14.53 15.97
N ASP A 99 -19.90 -13.51 15.12
CA ASP A 99 -21.17 -12.89 14.78
C ASP A 99 -21.18 -12.60 13.27
N PRO A 100 -21.54 -13.60 12.45
CA PRO A 100 -21.58 -13.44 11.00
C PRO A 100 -22.63 -12.43 10.53
N ALA A 101 -23.68 -12.19 11.32
CA ALA A 101 -24.77 -11.30 10.94
C ALA A 101 -24.34 -9.82 10.98
N SER A 102 -23.59 -9.42 12.02
CA SER A 102 -22.99 -8.08 12.08
C SER A 102 -21.62 -8.01 11.39
N GLY A 103 -20.91 -9.13 11.32
CA GLY A 103 -19.51 -9.19 10.88
C GLY A 103 -18.52 -8.63 11.92
N ASP A 104 -18.95 -8.43 13.17
CA ASP A 104 -18.15 -7.84 14.26
C ASP A 104 -17.67 -8.88 15.28
N GLY A 105 -17.87 -10.16 15.00
CA GLY A 105 -17.25 -11.23 15.77
C GLY A 105 -15.75 -11.29 15.53
N ARG A 106 -15.00 -11.82 16.50
CA ARG A 106 -13.53 -11.87 16.43
C ARG A 106 -13.02 -12.60 15.20
N LYS A 107 -13.66 -13.69 14.78
CA LYS A 107 -13.28 -14.41 13.56
C LYS A 107 -13.46 -13.56 12.31
N GLU A 108 -14.58 -12.85 12.22
CA GLU A 108 -14.92 -11.99 11.09
C GLU A 108 -14.01 -10.75 11.05
N LEU A 109 -13.73 -10.13 12.20
CA LEU A 109 -12.78 -9.01 12.33
C LEU A 109 -11.37 -9.42 11.91
N ALA A 110 -10.89 -10.59 12.34
CA ALA A 110 -9.58 -11.10 11.94
C ALA A 110 -9.51 -11.37 10.43
N ALA A 111 -10.58 -11.87 9.82
CA ALA A 111 -10.66 -12.07 8.37
C ALA A 111 -10.63 -10.72 7.62
N LYS A 112 -11.40 -9.73 8.08
CA LYS A 112 -11.40 -8.35 7.54
C LYS A 112 -10.01 -7.72 7.65
N ALA A 113 -9.36 -7.84 8.80
CA ALA A 113 -8.02 -7.30 9.05
C ALA A 113 -7.00 -7.90 8.06
N LYS A 114 -6.98 -9.23 7.90
CA LYS A 114 -6.09 -9.91 6.96
C LYS A 114 -6.36 -9.54 5.49
N ALA A 115 -7.62 -9.35 5.13
CA ALA A 115 -7.97 -8.88 3.79
C ALA A 115 -7.47 -7.45 3.53
N ALA A 116 -7.56 -6.57 4.53
CA ALA A 116 -6.99 -5.22 4.46
C ALA A 116 -5.45 -5.25 4.40
N GLU A 117 -4.79 -6.14 5.13
CA GLU A 117 -3.34 -6.37 5.03
C GLU A 117 -2.93 -6.83 3.63
N ALA A 118 -3.64 -7.79 3.04
CA ALA A 118 -3.37 -8.24 1.68
C ALA A 118 -3.54 -7.09 0.65
N LYS A 119 -4.55 -6.23 0.84
CA LYS A 119 -4.73 -5.03 0.01
C LYS A 119 -3.58 -4.04 0.19
N ARG A 120 -3.13 -3.81 1.43
CA ARG A 120 -1.98 -2.96 1.74
C ARG A 120 -0.73 -3.49 1.04
N ASP A 121 -0.45 -4.78 1.18
CA ASP A 121 0.75 -5.42 0.63
C ASP A 121 0.73 -5.36 -0.90
N LEU A 122 -0.45 -5.53 -1.51
CA LEU A 122 -0.62 -5.32 -2.93
C LEU A 122 -0.30 -3.89 -3.38
N SER A 123 -0.84 -2.90 -2.67
CA SER A 123 -0.58 -1.49 -2.99
C SER A 123 0.88 -1.10 -2.77
N LEU A 124 1.54 -1.64 -1.74
CA LEU A 124 2.98 -1.43 -1.50
C LEU A 124 3.84 -2.05 -2.61
N ALA A 125 3.53 -3.27 -3.03
CA ALA A 125 4.24 -3.91 -4.14
C ALA A 125 4.16 -3.07 -5.41
N ARG A 126 2.98 -2.54 -5.75
CA ARG A 126 2.79 -1.61 -6.88
C ARG A 126 3.61 -0.34 -6.72
N TYR A 127 3.54 0.27 -5.53
CA TYR A 127 4.27 1.50 -5.20
C TYR A 127 5.78 1.36 -5.47
N HIS A 128 6.40 0.28 -5.02
CA HIS A 128 7.85 0.08 -5.21
C HIS A 128 8.25 -0.02 -6.69
N HIS A 129 7.45 -0.67 -7.53
CA HIS A 129 7.70 -0.72 -8.98
C HIS A 129 7.56 0.65 -9.63
N TYR A 130 6.54 1.43 -9.23
CA TYR A 130 6.33 2.78 -9.75
C TYR A 130 7.45 3.74 -9.34
N GLU A 131 7.92 3.66 -8.09
CA GLU A 131 9.07 4.43 -7.60
C GLU A 131 10.34 4.11 -8.38
N LEU A 132 10.64 2.82 -8.61
CA LEU A 132 11.83 2.42 -9.37
C LEU A 132 11.74 2.88 -10.83
N GLY A 133 10.55 2.81 -11.44
CA GLY A 133 10.31 3.35 -12.78
C GLY A 133 10.52 4.86 -12.86
N SER A 134 9.95 5.60 -11.91
CA SER A 134 10.13 7.06 -11.78
C SER A 134 11.61 7.44 -11.61
N ALA A 135 12.35 6.73 -10.75
CA ALA A 135 13.78 6.94 -10.58
C ALA A 135 14.55 6.71 -11.90
N ALA A 136 14.22 5.66 -12.66
CA ALA A 136 14.83 5.40 -13.96
C ALA A 136 14.58 6.55 -14.96
N PHE A 137 13.37 7.12 -15.00
CA PHE A 137 13.06 8.29 -15.83
C PHE A 137 13.85 9.52 -15.40
N GLN A 138 13.93 9.81 -14.10
CA GLN A 138 14.70 10.94 -13.57
C GLN A 138 16.19 10.84 -13.97
N ILE A 139 16.80 9.68 -13.80
CA ILE A 139 18.20 9.44 -14.21
C ILE A 139 18.32 9.56 -15.73
N GLY A 140 17.38 9.01 -16.50
CA GLY A 140 17.36 9.11 -17.95
C GLY A 140 17.30 10.56 -18.46
N ILE A 141 16.49 11.41 -17.81
CA ILE A 141 16.40 12.85 -18.10
C ILE A 141 17.74 13.55 -17.82
N VAL A 142 18.41 13.21 -16.71
CA VAL A 142 19.74 13.78 -16.38
C VAL A 142 20.78 13.38 -17.42
N LEU A 143 20.82 12.11 -17.84
CA LEU A 143 21.75 11.64 -18.88
C LEU A 143 21.48 12.29 -20.24
N ALA A 144 20.22 12.41 -20.63
CA ALA A 144 19.84 13.09 -21.87
C ALA A 144 20.21 14.58 -21.82
N SER A 145 20.02 15.24 -20.68
CA SER A 145 20.42 16.63 -20.47
C SER A 145 21.95 16.81 -20.54
N ALA A 146 22.71 15.88 -19.95
CA ALA A 146 24.17 15.86 -20.05
C ALA A 146 24.66 15.63 -21.49
N GLN A 147 23.93 14.85 -22.29
CA GLN A 147 24.24 14.66 -23.71
C GLN A 147 24.11 15.97 -24.50
N VAL A 148 23.11 16.81 -24.22
CA VAL A 148 22.94 18.11 -24.89
C VAL A 148 24.16 19.02 -24.67
N ILE A 149 24.78 18.95 -23.49
CA ILE A 149 25.95 19.78 -23.13
C ILE A 149 27.24 19.17 -23.71
N THR A 150 27.43 17.86 -23.57
CA THR A 150 28.69 17.18 -23.87
C THR A 150 28.81 16.68 -25.31
N GLY A 151 27.69 16.54 -26.02
CA GLY A 151 27.62 15.95 -27.36
C GLY A 151 27.79 14.42 -27.41
N ILE A 152 28.02 13.74 -26.28
CA ILE A 152 28.33 12.30 -26.24
C ILE A 152 27.06 11.46 -26.50
N ALA A 153 26.95 10.89 -27.71
CA ALA A 153 25.77 10.11 -28.12
C ALA A 153 25.42 8.93 -27.19
N ALA A 154 26.42 8.31 -26.56
CA ALA A 154 26.22 7.20 -25.62
C ALA A 154 25.33 7.57 -24.42
N LEU A 155 25.35 8.85 -23.99
CA LEU A 155 24.51 9.33 -22.88
C LEU A 155 23.03 9.37 -23.27
N ALA A 156 22.70 9.77 -24.50
CA ALA A 156 21.31 9.73 -24.99
C ALA A 156 20.80 8.29 -25.14
N PHE A 157 21.66 7.36 -25.59
CA PHE A 157 21.31 5.94 -25.65
C PHE A 157 21.07 5.35 -24.25
N ALA A 158 21.96 5.64 -23.30
CA ALA A 158 21.79 5.20 -21.91
C ALA A 158 20.51 5.78 -21.28
N GLY A 159 20.21 7.06 -21.52
CA GLY A 159 18.97 7.69 -21.07
C GLY A 159 17.73 7.06 -21.69
N GLY A 160 17.77 6.76 -23.00
CA GLY A 160 16.70 6.04 -23.68
C GLY A 160 16.49 4.62 -23.15
N ALA A 161 17.58 3.88 -22.89
CA ALA A 161 17.53 2.54 -22.31
C ALA A 161 16.91 2.54 -20.90
N LEU A 162 17.26 3.53 -20.07
CA LEU A 162 16.61 3.74 -18.76
C LEU A 162 15.14 4.11 -18.90
N GLY A 163 14.76 4.87 -19.93
CA GLY A 163 13.36 5.14 -20.24
C GLY A 163 12.58 3.86 -20.55
N VAL A 164 13.13 2.96 -21.37
CA VAL A 164 12.50 1.67 -21.66
C VAL A 164 12.40 0.81 -20.40
N ALA A 165 13.46 0.77 -19.59
CA ALA A 165 13.44 0.07 -18.29
C ALA A 165 12.38 0.65 -17.36
N GLY A 166 12.24 1.98 -17.30
CA GLY A 166 11.22 2.66 -16.50
C GLY A 166 9.80 2.28 -16.94
N ILE A 167 9.53 2.25 -18.26
CA ILE A 167 8.23 1.81 -18.79
C ILE A 167 7.96 0.35 -18.42
N ALA A 168 8.97 -0.52 -18.52
CA ALA A 168 8.84 -1.92 -18.11
C ALA A 168 8.50 -2.05 -16.62
N MET A 169 9.13 -1.25 -15.75
CA MET A 169 8.82 -1.22 -14.32
C MET A 169 7.40 -0.73 -14.05
N LEU A 170 6.93 0.31 -14.73
CA LEU A 170 5.53 0.75 -14.62
C LEU A 170 4.56 -0.36 -15.05
N ALA A 171 4.85 -1.08 -16.13
CA ALA A 171 4.03 -2.18 -16.60
C ALA A 171 4.02 -3.36 -15.60
N VAL A 172 5.17 -3.70 -14.99
CA VAL A 172 5.24 -4.71 -13.92
C VAL A 172 4.38 -4.29 -12.73
N GLY A 173 4.49 -3.04 -12.28
CA GLY A 173 3.65 -2.52 -11.21
C GLY A 173 2.16 -2.64 -11.53
N LEU A 174 1.75 -2.37 -12.76
CA LEU A 174 0.35 -2.41 -13.16
C LEU A 174 -0.21 -3.85 -13.26
N PHE A 175 0.52 -4.76 -13.90
CA PHE A 175 0.01 -6.08 -14.29
C PHE A 175 0.50 -7.22 -13.41
N ALA A 176 1.71 -7.15 -12.88
CA ALA A 176 2.35 -8.26 -12.15
C ALA A 176 3.21 -7.77 -10.97
N PRO A 177 2.65 -7.00 -10.01
CA PRO A 177 3.43 -6.37 -8.94
C PRO A 177 4.13 -7.37 -8.01
N HIS A 178 3.73 -8.64 -7.99
CA HIS A 178 4.32 -9.69 -7.17
C HIS A 178 5.32 -10.58 -7.93
N ALA A 179 5.45 -10.40 -9.26
CA ALA A 179 6.38 -11.21 -10.05
C ALA A 179 7.84 -10.91 -9.72
N ILE A 180 8.13 -9.70 -9.25
CA ILE A 180 9.44 -9.27 -8.79
C ILE A 180 9.28 -8.78 -7.35
N HIS A 181 9.84 -9.53 -6.41
CA HIS A 181 9.90 -9.11 -5.01
C HIS A 181 10.92 -7.98 -4.87
N LEU A 182 10.41 -6.79 -4.52
CA LEU A 182 11.21 -5.64 -4.19
C LEU A 182 10.95 -5.29 -2.71
N PHE A 183 11.96 -5.56 -1.88
CA PHE A 183 12.03 -5.33 -0.44
C PHE A 183 11.02 -6.10 0.43
#